data_AF-A0AAN6SMD8-F1
#
_entry.id   AF-A0AAN6SMD8-F1
#
_cell.length_a   1.000
_cell.length_b   1.000
_cell.length_c   1.000
_cell.angle_alpha   90.00
_cell.angle_beta   90.00
_cell.angle_gamma   90.00
#
_symmetry.space_group_name_H-M   'P 1'
#
loop_
_entity.id
_entity.type
_entity.pdbx_description
1 polymer ?
#
loop_
_entity_poly.entity_id
_entity_poly.type
_entity_poly.pdbx_seq_one_letter_code
_entity_poly.pdbx_strand_id
1 'polypeptide(L)'
;MSTVIELQSTAFYVEQHDPDTTLQLTDSAHLQPLAVFHTHGLSSCGQIQDLISQSCRDDDVLASCFLTTIVFVTADNALSSEFIQKGPFFFSSEGIFWTARLTVPSSSTQGGEPTKYHTLNASAYGAATLCIAVPSRLYATSTKPLAGMRVAVKDVFHLNGVRTTCGNRAYGQLYGPSKVSSASVQKAVDLGATVLGKTKTAEFAGSQEVIGDWADYSYAFNSRAHGYSLCTGSSTGSASAVTAYSWVDIGLGSDAGGSVRDPAVAHGIYGFRPSHDGSLERDTPALCKRFQRSAYLGRDIRTMVNFGQHWLGEPLTRRQFYRPKRVLIIEEFSTWLDVEALHISLESVWQATSIRGDYKEQFAAAPYVCKVTKWLWDFGSSITPEQRQQALARVQVHNAWFNKHVLGGDETVALIPRHDLDYRDEYLPIDRAFSPTEQRDFFGFGSNLHATFAGLPHLIMPIAQCPFNSHVSAREEVFPVSMGIVGAQGTDLDMLRMVEDFLTSTGLPTGVLTGRTAFPI
;
A
#
# COMPACT_ATOMS: atom_id res chain seq x y z
N MET A 1 29.48 -2.24 3.17
CA MET A 1 28.04 -1.97 3.45
C MET A 1 27.64 -0.72 2.68
N SER A 2 26.38 -0.31 2.69
CA SER A 2 25.97 0.93 2.01
C SER A 2 25.15 1.81 2.92
N THR A 3 25.53 3.08 2.97
CA THR A 3 24.96 4.06 3.90
C THR A 3 24.04 5.00 3.13
N VAL A 4 22.84 5.24 3.67
CA VAL A 4 21.91 6.23 3.11
C VAL A 4 22.04 7.53 3.88
N ILE A 5 22.20 8.62 3.16
CA ILE A 5 22.31 9.97 3.71
C ILE A 5 21.16 10.80 3.15
N GLU A 6 20.49 11.55 4.01
CA GLU A 6 19.44 12.48 3.61
C GLU A 6 19.99 13.91 3.63
N LEU A 7 19.97 14.57 2.48
CA LEU A 7 20.31 15.99 2.33
C LEU A 7 19.17 16.71 1.64
N GLN A 8 18.66 17.78 2.28
CA GLN A 8 17.56 18.59 1.75
C GLN A 8 16.36 17.72 1.29
N SER A 9 15.98 16.74 2.11
CA SER A 9 14.88 15.80 1.83
C SER A 9 15.11 14.84 0.65
N THR A 10 16.37 14.68 0.21
CA THR A 10 16.77 13.74 -0.84
C THR A 10 17.72 12.69 -0.27
N ALA A 11 17.39 11.41 -0.47
CA ALA A 11 18.21 10.28 -0.03
C ALA A 11 19.25 9.90 -1.09
N PHE A 12 20.50 9.76 -0.66
CA PHE A 12 21.67 9.38 -1.48
C PHE A 12 22.26 8.05 -1.00
N TYR A 13 22.81 7.25 -1.91
CA TYR A 13 23.49 5.99 -1.61
C TYR A 13 25.00 6.19 -1.71
N VAL A 14 25.72 5.83 -0.65
CA VAL A 14 27.17 5.86 -0.65
C VAL A 14 27.71 4.44 -0.79
N GLU A 15 28.43 4.20 -1.88
CA GLU A 15 29.09 2.92 -2.13
C GLU A 15 30.42 2.87 -1.36
N GLN A 16 30.57 1.87 -0.48
CA GLN A 16 31.82 1.62 0.22
C GLN A 16 32.68 0.67 -0.63
N HIS A 17 33.81 1.17 -1.14
CA HIS A 17 34.75 0.35 -1.90
C HIS A 17 35.68 -0.49 -1.00
N ASP A 18 35.80 -0.16 0.30
CA ASP A 18 36.68 -0.87 1.24
C ASP A 18 35.89 -1.35 2.50
N PRO A 19 35.87 -2.67 2.79
CA PRO A 19 35.16 -3.24 3.95
C PRO A 19 35.69 -2.78 5.31
N ASP A 20 36.94 -2.30 5.43
CA ASP A 20 37.50 -1.83 6.71
C ASP A 20 37.07 -0.39 7.05
N THR A 21 36.52 0.36 6.08
CA THR A 21 35.99 1.73 6.24
C THR A 21 34.46 1.76 6.32
N THR A 22 33.89 1.03 7.27
CA THR A 22 32.42 0.96 7.41
C THR A 22 31.87 2.27 7.99
N LEU A 23 31.23 3.07 7.15
CA LEU A 23 30.58 4.34 7.49
C LEU A 23 29.24 4.10 8.21
N GLN A 24 29.09 4.53 9.47
CA GLN A 24 27.84 4.38 10.21
C GLN A 24 26.89 5.57 9.97
N LEU A 25 25.58 5.35 10.11
CA LEU A 25 24.55 6.40 9.93
C LEU A 25 24.80 7.65 10.81
N THR A 26 25.41 7.48 11.98
CA THR A 26 25.78 8.58 12.90
C THR A 26 26.89 9.48 12.37
N ASP A 27 27.73 8.99 11.46
CA ASP A 27 28.87 9.74 10.90
C ASP A 27 28.43 10.65 9.73
N SER A 28 27.18 10.51 9.27
CA SER A 28 26.63 11.27 8.15
C SER A 28 26.53 12.78 8.39
N ALA A 29 26.51 13.22 9.64
CA ALA A 29 26.47 14.64 10.01
C ALA A 29 27.75 15.42 9.60
N HIS A 30 28.83 14.73 9.26
CA HIS A 30 30.12 15.32 8.89
C HIS A 30 30.47 15.18 7.41
N LEU A 31 29.55 14.68 6.58
CA LEU A 31 29.77 14.51 5.15
C LEU A 31 29.42 15.78 4.38
N GLN A 32 30.35 16.25 3.54
CA GLN A 32 30.13 17.38 2.65
C GLN A 32 29.91 16.90 1.20
N PRO A 33 28.85 17.37 0.52
CA PRO A 33 28.61 17.03 -0.87
C PRO A 33 29.65 17.72 -1.78
N LEU A 34 30.19 16.96 -2.71
CA LEU A 34 31.28 17.34 -3.61
C LEU A 34 30.93 16.94 -5.05
N ALA A 35 30.85 17.90 -5.97
CA ALA A 35 30.70 17.62 -7.40
C ALA A 35 32.03 17.74 -8.13
N VAL A 36 32.40 16.70 -8.89
CA VAL A 36 33.64 16.70 -9.70
C VAL A 36 33.30 16.76 -11.18
N PHE A 37 33.77 17.82 -11.85
CA PHE A 37 33.61 18.02 -13.30
C PHE A 37 34.96 17.96 -14.00
N HIS A 38 35.03 17.18 -15.08
CA HIS A 38 36.17 17.18 -15.99
C HIS A 38 35.98 18.27 -17.04
N THR A 39 36.95 19.17 -17.17
CA THR A 39 36.85 20.39 -17.99
C THR A 39 37.63 20.30 -19.30
N HIS A 40 37.98 19.08 -19.76
CA HIS A 40 38.87 18.85 -20.91
C HIS A 40 38.65 19.84 -22.07
N GLY A 41 39.55 20.83 -22.19
CA GLY A 41 39.52 21.81 -23.29
C GLY A 41 38.51 22.95 -23.17
N LEU A 42 37.82 23.11 -22.04
CA LEU A 42 36.93 24.27 -21.80
C LEU A 42 37.77 25.49 -21.43
N SER A 43 37.58 26.60 -22.15
CA SER A 43 38.42 27.80 -22.02
C SER A 43 37.64 29.06 -21.62
N SER A 44 36.34 28.95 -21.35
CA SER A 44 35.48 30.10 -20.98
C SER A 44 34.49 29.77 -19.87
N CYS A 45 34.15 30.79 -19.08
CA CYS A 45 33.15 30.67 -18.01
C CYS A 45 31.77 30.21 -18.53
N GLY A 46 31.39 30.64 -19.74
CA GLY A 46 30.12 30.23 -20.37
C GLY A 46 30.06 28.73 -20.63
N GLN A 47 31.13 28.14 -21.16
CA GLN A 47 31.20 26.70 -21.40
C GLN A 47 31.18 25.88 -20.11
N ILE A 48 31.79 26.38 -19.03
CA ILE A 48 31.74 25.75 -17.70
C ILE A 48 30.32 25.82 -17.13
N GLN A 49 29.65 26.97 -17.29
CA GLN A 49 28.27 27.16 -16.85
C GLN A 49 27.30 26.24 -17.61
N ASP A 50 27.50 26.08 -18.93
CA ASP A 50 26.73 25.15 -19.75
C ASP A 50 26.95 23.69 -19.32
N LEU A 51 28.21 23.30 -19.05
CA LEU A 51 28.54 21.96 -18.55
C LEU A 51 27.82 21.65 -17.22
N ILE A 52 27.86 22.58 -16.26
CA ILE A 52 27.17 22.43 -14.97
C ILE A 52 25.66 22.37 -15.18
N SER A 53 25.11 23.29 -15.99
CA SER A 53 23.66 23.38 -16.20
C SER A 53 23.10 22.15 -16.91
N GLN A 54 23.81 21.62 -17.90
CA GLN A 54 23.46 20.36 -18.57
C GLN A 54 23.56 19.18 -17.61
N SER A 55 24.64 19.10 -16.85
CA SER A 55 24.82 18.00 -15.89
C SER A 55 23.73 18.02 -14.81
N CYS A 56 23.37 19.17 -14.24
CA CYS A 56 22.27 19.26 -13.27
C CYS A 56 20.87 19.09 -13.87
N ARG A 57 20.71 19.31 -15.18
CA ARG A 57 19.45 19.07 -15.88
C ARG A 57 19.26 17.58 -16.18
N ASP A 58 20.33 16.90 -16.56
CA ASP A 58 20.28 15.53 -17.09
C ASP A 58 20.70 14.46 -16.05
N ASP A 59 21.30 14.86 -14.92
CA ASP A 59 21.73 14.00 -13.81
C ASP A 59 20.98 14.38 -12.52
N ASP A 60 20.04 13.54 -12.10
CA ASP A 60 19.21 13.70 -10.89
C ASP A 60 19.94 13.33 -9.58
N VAL A 61 21.22 12.97 -9.66
CA VAL A 61 22.14 12.82 -8.53
C VAL A 61 22.87 14.14 -8.25
N LEU A 62 23.20 14.91 -9.30
CA LEU A 62 23.74 16.27 -9.22
C LEU A 62 22.63 17.31 -8.94
N ALA A 63 22.06 17.26 -7.73
CA ALA A 63 21.13 18.27 -7.24
C ALA A 63 21.86 19.55 -6.77
N SER A 64 21.11 20.63 -6.47
CA SER A 64 21.67 21.89 -5.96
C SER A 64 22.56 21.72 -4.72
N CYS A 65 22.32 20.69 -3.89
CA CYS A 65 23.17 20.39 -2.74
C CYS A 65 24.62 20.01 -3.11
N PHE A 66 24.84 19.39 -4.27
CA PHE A 66 26.19 19.06 -4.80
C PHE A 66 26.88 20.25 -5.47
N LEU A 67 26.19 21.36 -5.69
CA LEU A 67 26.77 22.60 -6.22
C LEU A 67 27.38 23.50 -5.15
N THR A 68 27.39 23.06 -3.89
CA THR A 68 28.00 23.81 -2.79
C THR A 68 29.53 23.71 -2.80
N THR A 69 30.07 22.53 -3.15
CA THR A 69 31.51 22.28 -3.30
C THR A 69 31.77 21.67 -4.66
N ILE A 70 32.43 22.42 -5.54
CA ILE A 70 32.70 22.01 -6.92
C ILE A 70 34.20 21.93 -7.15
N VAL A 71 34.68 20.79 -7.65
CA VAL A 71 36.05 20.60 -8.09
C VAL A 71 36.08 20.43 -9.60
N PHE A 72 36.88 21.26 -10.27
CA PHE A 72 37.16 21.13 -11.69
C PHE A 72 38.49 20.42 -11.89
N VAL A 73 38.46 19.30 -12.59
CA VAL A 73 39.66 18.59 -13.03
C VAL A 73 40.04 19.11 -14.41
N THR A 74 41.24 19.69 -14.51
CA THR A 74 41.82 20.19 -15.76
C THR A 74 42.82 19.18 -16.31
N ALA A 75 43.06 19.21 -17.63
CA ALA A 75 43.98 18.29 -18.30
C ALA A 75 45.45 18.48 -17.89
N ASP A 76 45.79 19.60 -17.25
CA ASP A 76 47.16 20.04 -17.01
C ASP A 76 47.72 19.64 -15.64
N ASN A 77 46.89 19.04 -14.76
CA ASN A 77 47.32 18.64 -13.42
C ASN A 77 47.54 17.12 -13.36
N ALA A 78 48.73 16.74 -12.92
CA ALA A 78 49.29 15.40 -12.80
C ALA A 78 48.59 14.45 -11.80
N LEU A 79 47.29 14.59 -11.59
CA LEU A 79 46.47 13.53 -11.02
C LEU A 79 46.05 12.65 -12.19
N SER A 80 46.63 11.46 -12.29
CA SER A 80 46.20 10.45 -13.26
C SER A 80 44.67 10.41 -13.26
N SER A 81 44.04 10.46 -14.43
CA SER A 81 42.58 10.36 -14.61
C SER A 81 41.95 9.14 -13.93
N GLU A 82 42.78 8.20 -13.45
CA GLU A 82 42.41 7.08 -12.58
C GLU A 82 41.99 7.48 -11.15
N PHE A 83 42.36 8.65 -10.61
CA PHE A 83 42.21 8.94 -9.18
C PHE A 83 40.86 9.55 -8.77
N ILE A 84 40.17 10.29 -9.65
CA ILE A 84 38.85 10.85 -9.35
C ILE A 84 37.96 10.82 -10.60
N GLN A 85 37.02 9.88 -10.62
CA GLN A 85 36.01 9.78 -11.67
C GLN A 85 35.11 11.03 -11.70
N LYS A 86 34.52 11.37 -12.86
CA LYS A 86 33.45 12.38 -12.91
C LYS A 86 32.27 11.89 -12.07
N GLY A 87 31.72 12.75 -11.21
CA GLY A 87 30.50 12.40 -10.50
C GLY A 87 30.27 13.14 -9.19
N PRO A 88 29.15 12.85 -8.52
CA PRO A 88 28.88 13.27 -7.16
C PRO A 88 29.61 12.38 -6.15
N PHE A 89 30.25 13.02 -5.17
CA PHE A 89 30.96 12.38 -4.08
C PHE A 89 30.57 13.00 -2.75
N PHE A 90 30.69 12.24 -1.67
CA PHE A 90 30.79 12.81 -0.33
C PHE A 90 32.24 12.83 0.11
N PHE A 91 32.65 13.90 0.78
CA PHE A 91 33.97 14.00 1.40
C PHE A 91 33.83 14.17 2.91
N SER A 92 34.68 13.46 3.66
CA SER A 92 34.92 13.66 5.10
C SER A 92 36.41 13.46 5.42
N SER A 93 36.77 13.56 6.71
CA SER A 93 38.11 13.21 7.19
C SER A 93 38.53 11.77 6.86
N GLU A 94 37.55 10.88 6.65
CA GLU A 94 37.77 9.45 6.39
C GLU A 94 37.95 9.13 4.89
N GLY A 95 37.72 10.09 3.99
CA GLY A 95 37.96 9.92 2.56
C GLY A 95 36.91 10.52 1.64
N ILE A 96 36.99 10.13 0.37
CA ILE A 96 36.06 10.51 -0.70
C ILE A 96 35.24 9.28 -1.07
N PHE A 97 33.92 9.40 -1.00
CA PHE A 97 32.99 8.31 -1.24
C PHE A 97 32.14 8.59 -2.46
N TRP A 98 32.18 7.69 -3.42
CA TRP A 98 31.34 7.81 -4.61
C TRP A 98 29.86 7.64 -4.23
N THR A 99 29.02 8.48 -4.82
CA THR A 99 27.59 8.49 -4.54
C THR A 99 26.81 8.06 -5.77
N ALA A 100 26.06 6.98 -5.62
CA ALA A 100 24.95 6.71 -6.52
C ALA A 100 23.69 7.30 -5.94
N ARG A 101 22.79 7.71 -6.82
CA ARG A 101 21.38 7.43 -6.56
C ARG A 101 21.04 6.32 -7.57
N LEU A 102 20.20 5.36 -7.20
CA LEU A 102 19.85 4.22 -8.04
C LEU A 102 19.15 4.69 -9.34
N THR A 103 19.85 4.76 -10.47
CA THR A 103 19.28 5.18 -11.75
C THR A 103 18.28 4.15 -12.28
N VAL A 104 17.14 4.64 -12.77
CA VAL A 104 16.47 3.99 -13.89
C VAL A 104 17.15 4.58 -15.13
N PRO A 105 17.47 3.78 -16.17
CA PRO A 105 17.98 4.35 -17.41
C PRO A 105 17.08 5.50 -17.85
N SER A 106 17.69 6.54 -18.41
CA SER A 106 17.02 7.62 -19.13
C SER A 106 15.85 7.06 -19.94
N SER A 107 14.80 7.86 -20.10
CA SER A 107 13.53 7.63 -20.82
C SER A 107 13.59 6.94 -22.20
N SER A 108 14.78 6.54 -22.67
CA SER A 108 15.09 5.87 -23.93
C SER A 108 15.28 4.34 -23.87
N THR A 109 15.21 3.64 -22.72
CA THR A 109 15.07 2.15 -22.75
C THR A 109 13.62 1.66 -22.84
N GLN A 110 12.70 2.49 -23.35
CA GLN A 110 11.43 2.01 -23.89
C GLN A 110 11.67 1.33 -25.26
N GLY A 111 12.23 0.12 -25.20
CA GLY A 111 11.97 -0.91 -26.21
C GLY A 111 10.74 -1.77 -25.86
N GLY A 112 9.99 -1.40 -24.82
CA GLY A 112 8.80 -2.10 -24.35
C GLY A 112 7.52 -1.36 -24.73
N GLU A 113 6.44 -2.12 -24.94
CA GLU A 113 5.12 -1.54 -25.20
C GLU A 113 4.71 -0.60 -24.03
N PRO A 114 4.20 0.62 -24.30
CA PRO A 114 3.89 1.63 -23.27
C PRO A 114 2.92 1.17 -22.17
N THR A 115 2.16 0.11 -22.42
CA THR A 115 1.15 -0.45 -21.52
C THR A 115 1.62 -1.69 -20.77
N LYS A 116 2.88 -2.12 -20.97
CA LYS A 116 3.43 -3.35 -20.43
C LYS A 116 4.49 -3.04 -19.36
N TYR A 117 4.33 -3.66 -18.20
CA TYR A 117 5.22 -3.55 -17.07
C TYR A 117 6.24 -4.70 -17.07
N HIS A 118 7.42 -4.42 -16.53
CA HIS A 118 8.48 -5.39 -16.35
C HIS A 118 8.88 -5.42 -14.87
N THR A 119 9.10 -6.60 -14.31
CA THR A 119 9.68 -6.70 -12.97
C THR A 119 11.14 -6.26 -13.04
N LEU A 120 11.47 -5.25 -12.24
CA LEU A 120 12.87 -4.91 -12.01
C LEU A 120 13.48 -6.03 -11.17
N ASN A 121 14.37 -6.82 -11.76
CA ASN A 121 15.17 -7.81 -11.04
C ASN A 121 16.29 -7.08 -10.28
N ALA A 122 15.92 -6.24 -9.32
CA ALA A 122 16.86 -5.66 -8.38
C ALA A 122 17.18 -6.72 -7.32
N SER A 123 18.12 -7.60 -7.64
CA SER A 123 18.76 -8.48 -6.66
C SER A 123 19.67 -7.62 -5.78
N ALA A 124 19.12 -7.04 -4.71
CA ALA A 124 19.96 -6.73 -3.56
C ALA A 124 20.32 -8.06 -2.90
N TYR A 125 21.61 -8.29 -2.67
CA TYR A 125 22.11 -9.51 -2.06
C TYR A 125 21.45 -9.70 -0.67
N GLY A 126 20.69 -10.78 -0.47
CA GLY A 126 20.22 -11.27 0.83
C GLY A 126 18.90 -10.66 1.38
N ALA A 127 17.99 -11.54 1.85
CA ALA A 127 16.79 -11.18 2.62
C ALA A 127 17.09 -10.51 3.98
N ALA A 128 18.37 -10.50 4.39
CA ALA A 128 18.87 -9.87 5.61
C ALA A 128 19.41 -8.45 5.40
N THR A 129 19.51 -7.98 4.16
CA THR A 129 20.05 -6.64 3.88
C THR A 129 18.89 -5.66 3.90
N LEU A 130 18.99 -4.66 4.79
CA LEU A 130 18.04 -3.53 4.86
C LEU A 130 18.09 -2.78 3.52
N CYS A 131 17.24 -3.20 2.58
CA CYS A 131 17.05 -2.51 1.33
C CYS A 131 16.26 -1.25 1.64
N ILE A 132 16.90 -0.10 1.53
CA ILE A 132 16.21 1.18 1.68
C ILE A 132 15.52 1.46 0.35
N ALA A 133 14.19 1.38 0.33
CA ALA A 133 13.43 1.76 -0.85
C ALA A 133 13.52 3.30 -1.01
N VAL A 134 14.22 3.73 -2.06
CA VAL A 134 14.29 5.14 -2.46
C VAL A 134 13.06 5.52 -3.29
N PRO A 135 12.68 6.81 -3.32
CA PRO A 135 11.58 7.27 -4.16
C PRO A 135 11.75 6.82 -5.62
N SER A 136 10.67 6.30 -6.20
CA SER A 136 10.66 5.92 -7.61
C SER A 136 11.01 7.11 -8.51
N ARG A 137 11.92 6.87 -9.46
CA ARG A 137 12.33 7.84 -10.50
C ARG A 137 11.41 7.85 -11.71
N LEU A 138 10.23 7.26 -11.58
CA LEU A 138 9.17 7.42 -12.55
C LEU A 138 8.57 8.82 -12.36
N TYR A 139 9.12 9.79 -13.07
CA TYR A 139 8.62 11.17 -13.09
C TYR A 139 7.45 11.30 -14.05
N ALA A 140 6.39 11.99 -13.62
CA ALA A 140 5.25 12.22 -14.47
C ALA A 140 5.56 13.32 -15.49
N THR A 141 5.35 13.00 -16.76
CA THR A 141 5.43 13.94 -17.90
C THR A 141 4.05 14.30 -18.44
N SER A 142 2.99 13.81 -17.80
CA SER A 142 1.61 13.96 -18.25
C SER A 142 0.89 15.12 -17.54
N THR A 143 -0.13 15.69 -18.18
CA THR A 143 -1.05 16.70 -17.59
C THR A 143 -2.36 16.09 -17.11
N LYS A 144 -2.47 14.77 -17.07
CA LYS A 144 -3.67 14.05 -16.62
C LYS A 144 -3.92 14.27 -15.12
N PRO A 145 -5.15 14.06 -14.62
CA PRO A 145 -5.53 14.47 -13.27
C PRO A 145 -4.76 13.82 -12.12
N LEU A 146 -4.26 12.59 -12.32
CA LEU A 146 -3.45 11.86 -11.34
C LEU A 146 -1.97 11.83 -11.72
N ALA A 147 -1.52 12.69 -12.64
CA ALA A 147 -0.11 12.81 -12.99
C ALA A 147 0.72 13.15 -11.75
N GLY A 148 1.80 12.39 -11.55
CA GLY A 148 2.72 12.54 -10.41
C GLY A 148 2.32 11.70 -9.21
N MET A 149 1.07 11.23 -9.13
CA MET A 149 0.60 10.39 -8.04
C MET A 149 1.18 8.98 -8.17
N ARG A 150 1.78 8.49 -7.10
CA ARG A 150 2.44 7.18 -7.01
C ARG A 150 1.57 6.18 -6.29
N VAL A 151 1.29 5.06 -6.97
CA VAL A 151 0.33 4.07 -6.54
C VAL A 151 1.01 2.71 -6.34
N ALA A 152 0.88 2.15 -5.14
CA ALA A 152 1.26 0.79 -4.82
C ALA A 152 0.07 -0.16 -5.04
N VAL A 153 0.28 -1.33 -5.64
CA VAL A 153 -0.84 -2.19 -6.11
C VAL A 153 -0.80 -3.56 -5.44
N LYS A 154 -1.85 -3.88 -4.66
CA LYS A 154 -2.01 -5.21 -4.04
C LYS A 154 -1.86 -6.35 -5.05
N ASP A 155 -1.17 -7.41 -4.65
CA ASP A 155 -0.90 -8.58 -5.50
C ASP A 155 -2.09 -9.54 -5.70
N VAL A 156 -3.29 -8.97 -5.80
CA VAL A 156 -4.50 -9.63 -6.33
C VAL A 156 -5.01 -8.94 -7.59
N PHE A 157 -4.48 -7.77 -7.92
CA PHE A 157 -4.74 -7.12 -9.20
C PHE A 157 -3.75 -7.63 -10.25
N HIS A 158 -4.16 -7.69 -11.50
CA HIS A 158 -3.27 -7.90 -12.62
C HIS A 158 -2.56 -6.61 -13.01
N LEU A 159 -1.30 -6.74 -13.42
CA LEU A 159 -0.54 -5.71 -14.12
C LEU A 159 -0.05 -6.34 -15.42
N ASN A 160 -0.35 -5.71 -16.56
CA ASN A 160 0.09 -6.22 -17.86
C ASN A 160 1.60 -6.44 -17.90
N GLY A 161 2.06 -7.64 -18.24
CA GLY A 161 3.48 -8.00 -18.30
C GLY A 161 4.09 -8.49 -16.98
N VAL A 162 3.36 -8.45 -15.87
CA VAL A 162 3.81 -8.88 -14.54
C VAL A 162 2.96 -10.05 -14.04
N ARG A 163 3.59 -11.00 -13.33
CA ARG A 163 2.87 -12.10 -12.69
C ARG A 163 2.12 -11.59 -11.47
N THR A 164 0.86 -12.00 -11.34
CA THR A 164 0.10 -11.89 -10.09
C THR A 164 0.23 -13.19 -9.33
N THR A 165 0.56 -13.15 -8.05
CA THR A 165 0.75 -14.37 -7.24
C THR A 165 -0.38 -14.64 -6.27
N CYS A 166 -1.23 -13.64 -5.98
CA CYS A 166 -2.27 -13.76 -4.94
C CYS A 166 -1.70 -14.15 -3.57
N GLY A 167 -0.42 -13.87 -3.30
CA GLY A 167 0.25 -14.31 -2.07
C GLY A 167 0.49 -15.83 -2.01
N ASN A 168 0.39 -16.55 -3.13
CA ASN A 168 0.62 -17.99 -3.24
C ASN A 168 1.66 -18.32 -4.34
N ARG A 169 2.68 -19.13 -4.03
CA ARG A 169 3.72 -19.48 -5.02
C ARG A 169 3.19 -20.40 -6.11
N ALA A 170 2.32 -21.35 -5.78
CA ALA A 170 1.74 -22.27 -6.76
C ALA A 170 0.90 -21.53 -7.81
N TYR A 171 0.13 -20.51 -7.41
CA TYR A 171 -0.61 -19.63 -8.31
C TYR A 171 0.31 -18.87 -9.25
N GLY A 172 1.37 -18.25 -8.72
CA GLY A 172 2.35 -17.51 -9.53
C GLY A 172 3.21 -18.40 -10.45
N GLN A 173 3.37 -19.69 -10.13
CA GLN A 173 4.01 -20.69 -11.01
C GLN A 173 3.08 -21.14 -12.13
N LEU A 174 1.80 -21.34 -11.80
CA LEU A 174 0.78 -21.82 -12.73
C LEU A 174 0.44 -20.77 -13.77
N TYR A 175 0.15 -19.54 -13.33
CA TYR A 175 -0.26 -18.46 -14.21
C TYR A 175 0.95 -17.57 -14.53
N GLY A 176 1.29 -17.52 -15.83
CA GLY A 176 2.32 -16.62 -16.34
C GLY A 176 1.98 -15.14 -16.18
N PRO A 177 2.83 -14.23 -16.69
CA PRO A 177 2.56 -12.80 -16.65
C PRO A 177 1.19 -12.45 -17.23
N SER A 178 0.44 -11.58 -16.56
CA SER A 178 -0.89 -11.15 -17.02
C SER A 178 -0.77 -10.40 -18.34
N LYS A 179 -1.73 -10.59 -19.25
CA LYS A 179 -1.79 -9.90 -20.54
C LYS A 179 -2.50 -8.54 -20.48
N VAL A 180 -3.19 -8.28 -19.38
CA VAL A 180 -3.97 -7.07 -19.14
C VAL A 180 -3.80 -6.65 -17.68
N SER A 181 -3.97 -5.36 -17.40
CA SER A 181 -4.06 -4.85 -16.03
C SER A 181 -5.51 -4.92 -15.56
N SER A 182 -5.74 -5.11 -14.25
CA SER A 182 -7.10 -5.00 -13.69
C SER A 182 -7.72 -3.65 -13.98
N ALA A 183 -9.04 -3.61 -14.22
CA ALA A 183 -9.72 -2.42 -14.69
C ALA A 183 -9.52 -1.20 -13.78
N SER A 184 -9.55 -1.40 -12.46
CA SER A 184 -9.34 -0.34 -11.49
C SER A 184 -7.91 0.21 -11.49
N VAL A 185 -6.92 -0.64 -11.72
CA VAL A 185 -5.52 -0.23 -11.86
C VAL A 185 -5.31 0.49 -13.18
N GLN A 186 -5.84 -0.05 -14.28
CA GLN A 186 -5.76 0.57 -15.60
C GLN A 186 -6.41 1.95 -15.59
N LYS A 187 -7.55 2.11 -14.92
CA LYS A 187 -8.20 3.42 -14.75
C LYS A 187 -7.29 4.45 -14.07
N ALA A 188 -6.57 4.08 -13.02
CA ALA A 188 -5.62 4.98 -12.36
C ALA A 188 -4.47 5.39 -13.30
N VAL A 189 -3.91 4.42 -14.04
CA VAL A 189 -2.84 4.65 -15.03
C VAL A 189 -3.34 5.54 -16.18
N ASP A 190 -4.55 5.30 -16.67
CA ASP A 190 -5.18 6.09 -17.73
C ASP A 190 -5.41 7.54 -17.30
N LEU A 191 -5.55 7.78 -15.99
CA LEU A 191 -5.62 9.10 -15.36
C LEU A 191 -4.24 9.69 -15.02
N GLY A 192 -3.13 9.02 -15.37
CA GLY A 192 -1.77 9.53 -15.23
C GLY A 192 -1.03 9.07 -13.98
N ALA A 193 -1.66 8.23 -13.14
CA ALA A 193 -0.99 7.69 -11.95
C ALA A 193 0.15 6.75 -12.34
N THR A 194 1.21 6.78 -11.54
CA THR A 194 2.41 5.97 -11.72
C THR A 194 2.38 4.76 -10.81
N VAL A 195 2.33 3.56 -11.38
CA VAL A 195 2.39 2.31 -10.62
C VAL A 195 3.82 2.05 -10.17
N LEU A 196 4.02 1.92 -8.85
CA LEU A 196 5.32 1.66 -8.24
C LEU A 196 5.70 0.17 -8.30
N GLY A 197 4.72 -0.71 -8.14
CA GLY A 197 4.93 -2.14 -8.06
C GLY A 197 3.82 -2.87 -7.32
N LYS A 198 4.06 -4.18 -7.13
CA LYS A 198 3.15 -5.08 -6.43
C LYS A 198 3.41 -5.05 -4.93
N THR A 199 2.36 -5.04 -4.12
CA THR A 199 2.45 -5.14 -2.67
C THR A 199 1.94 -6.48 -2.15
N LYS A 200 2.51 -6.93 -1.02
CA LYS A 200 2.16 -8.18 -0.35
C LYS A 200 0.66 -8.24 0.01
N THR A 201 0.09 -9.43 -0.09
CA THR A 201 -1.29 -9.73 0.27
C THR A 201 -1.36 -11.03 1.06
N ALA A 202 -2.35 -11.18 1.94
CA ALA A 202 -2.67 -12.50 2.48
C ALA A 202 -2.99 -13.47 1.33
N GLU A 203 -2.67 -14.74 1.52
CA GLU A 203 -2.87 -15.78 0.52
C GLU A 203 -4.34 -15.78 0.06
N PHE A 204 -4.56 -15.58 -1.24
CA PHE A 204 -5.88 -15.40 -1.85
C PHE A 204 -6.74 -14.40 -1.08
N ALA A 205 -6.17 -13.27 -0.63
CA ALA A 205 -6.90 -12.27 0.16
C ALA A 205 -7.78 -12.83 1.31
N GLY A 206 -7.45 -14.02 1.82
CA GLY A 206 -8.41 -14.90 2.47
C GLY A 206 -8.48 -14.75 3.98
N SER A 207 -7.53 -14.04 4.58
CA SER A 207 -7.53 -13.74 6.01
C SER A 207 -7.31 -12.26 6.28
N GLN A 208 -7.89 -11.81 7.39
CA GLN A 208 -7.64 -10.52 8.02
C GLN A 208 -6.55 -10.68 9.07
N GLU A 209 -6.57 -11.80 9.78
CA GLU A 209 -5.59 -12.08 10.81
C GLU A 209 -4.41 -12.94 10.36
N VAL A 210 -3.34 -12.85 11.16
CA VAL A 210 -2.12 -13.64 10.99
C VAL A 210 -2.20 -14.90 11.84
N ILE A 211 -1.91 -16.03 11.19
CA ILE A 211 -1.90 -17.36 11.82
C ILE A 211 -0.49 -17.95 11.95
N GLY A 212 0.54 -17.18 11.62
CA GLY A 212 1.85 -17.75 11.32
C GLY A 212 2.71 -16.82 10.50
N ASP A 213 4.00 -17.18 10.41
CA ASP A 213 4.82 -16.73 9.28
C ASP A 213 4.19 -17.25 7.99
N TRP A 214 3.76 -16.33 7.12
CA TRP A 214 3.29 -16.65 5.78
C TRP A 214 4.38 -17.44 5.02
N ALA A 215 4.12 -18.72 4.78
CA ALA A 215 5.13 -19.68 4.28
C ALA A 215 5.62 -19.37 2.85
N ASP A 216 4.73 -18.82 2.01
CA ASP A 216 5.04 -18.50 0.61
C ASP A 216 5.72 -17.13 0.45
N TYR A 217 5.29 -16.13 1.21
CA TYR A 217 5.86 -14.79 1.17
C TYR A 217 5.86 -14.21 2.57
N SER A 218 7.00 -13.74 3.07
CA SER A 218 7.07 -13.20 4.43
C SER A 218 6.03 -12.10 4.65
N TYR A 219 5.28 -12.20 5.75
CA TYR A 219 4.28 -11.22 6.14
C TYR A 219 4.90 -9.81 6.22
N ALA A 220 4.15 -8.77 5.81
CA ALA A 220 4.67 -7.39 5.79
C ALA A 220 4.91 -6.87 7.22
N PHE A 221 5.72 -5.83 7.37
CA PHE A 221 5.99 -5.20 8.68
C PHE A 221 5.18 -3.93 8.84
N ASN A 222 4.56 -3.75 10.01
CA ASN A 222 3.84 -2.53 10.35
C ASN A 222 4.85 -1.54 10.90
N SER A 223 5.03 -0.38 10.28
CA SER A 223 5.99 0.62 10.79
C SER A 223 5.59 1.20 12.15
N ARG A 224 4.35 1.02 12.60
CA ARG A 224 3.86 1.43 13.93
C ARG A 224 4.45 0.55 15.03
N ALA A 225 4.45 1.06 16.27
CA ALA A 225 4.88 0.34 17.47
C ALA A 225 6.17 -0.51 17.27
N HIS A 226 7.20 0.13 16.70
CA HIS A 226 8.52 -0.45 16.44
C HIS A 226 8.62 -1.62 15.45
N GLY A 227 7.59 -1.91 14.66
CA GLY A 227 7.67 -3.04 13.73
C GLY A 227 6.94 -4.30 14.20
N TYR A 228 6.44 -4.33 15.44
CA TYR A 228 5.93 -5.54 16.07
C TYR A 228 4.40 -5.66 16.08
N SER A 229 3.68 -4.57 15.82
CA SER A 229 2.23 -4.66 15.60
C SER A 229 1.91 -5.49 14.36
N LEU A 230 0.77 -6.19 14.41
CA LEU A 230 0.18 -6.76 13.21
C LEU A 230 -0.12 -5.67 12.17
N CYS A 231 -0.06 -6.06 10.90
CA CYS A 231 -0.51 -5.23 9.78
C CYS A 231 -1.98 -5.52 9.39
N THR A 232 -2.60 -6.51 10.06
CA THR A 232 -3.80 -7.25 9.62
C THR A 232 -3.76 -7.58 8.12
N GLY A 233 -4.92 -7.76 7.50
CA GLY A 233 -5.04 -8.34 6.19
C GLY A 233 -6.34 -7.98 5.50
N SER A 234 -6.45 -8.20 4.19
CA SER A 234 -5.43 -8.79 3.34
C SER A 234 -4.63 -7.77 2.52
N SER A 235 -4.94 -6.46 2.55
CA SER A 235 -4.18 -5.42 1.84
C SER A 235 -2.96 -4.92 2.62
N THR A 236 -2.35 -5.84 3.37
CA THR A 236 -1.23 -5.65 4.31
C THR A 236 -0.07 -4.86 3.71
N GLY A 237 0.40 -5.25 2.53
CA GLY A 237 1.54 -4.60 1.91
C GLY A 237 1.21 -3.20 1.38
N SER A 238 -0.03 -2.95 0.96
CA SER A 238 -0.47 -1.62 0.53
C SER A 238 -0.51 -0.64 1.71
N ALA A 239 -1.03 -1.07 2.86
CA ALA A 239 -0.99 -0.29 4.09
C ALA A 239 0.46 -0.03 4.53
N SER A 240 1.27 -1.09 4.58
CA SER A 240 2.70 -1.00 4.95
C SER A 240 3.47 -0.03 4.07
N ALA A 241 3.28 -0.07 2.74
CA ALA A 241 3.97 0.83 1.83
C ALA A 241 3.58 2.31 2.08
N VAL A 242 2.28 2.58 2.24
CA VAL A 242 1.75 3.91 2.49
C VAL A 242 2.24 4.46 3.84
N THR A 243 2.31 3.62 4.88
CA THR A 243 2.78 4.01 6.21
C THR A 243 4.29 4.18 6.30
N ALA A 244 5.06 3.36 5.58
CA ALA A 244 6.52 3.37 5.63
C ALA A 244 7.13 4.51 4.81
N TYR A 245 6.51 4.86 3.67
CA TYR A 245 7.14 5.71 2.67
C TYR A 245 6.34 6.97 2.38
N SER A 246 6.98 8.13 2.60
CA SER A 246 6.36 9.44 2.41
C SER A 246 6.00 9.73 0.95
N TRP A 247 6.66 9.04 0.03
CA TRP A 247 6.54 9.18 -1.42
C TRP A 247 5.57 8.17 -2.06
N VAL A 248 4.90 7.33 -1.27
CA VAL A 248 3.79 6.48 -1.74
C VAL A 248 2.49 7.21 -1.37
N ASP A 249 1.73 7.63 -2.38
CA ASP A 249 0.54 8.45 -2.18
C ASP A 249 -0.69 7.60 -1.88
N ILE A 250 -0.90 6.55 -2.69
CA ILE A 250 -2.07 5.67 -2.61
C ILE A 250 -1.65 4.21 -2.64
N GLY A 251 -2.22 3.41 -1.73
CA GLY A 251 -2.17 1.96 -1.77
C GLY A 251 -3.48 1.41 -2.32
N LEU A 252 -3.49 0.87 -3.54
CA LEU A 252 -4.64 0.13 -4.07
C LEU A 252 -4.74 -1.22 -3.37
N GLY A 253 -5.95 -1.55 -2.92
CA GLY A 253 -6.29 -2.77 -2.23
C GLY A 253 -7.63 -3.33 -2.69
N SER A 254 -7.94 -4.53 -2.21
CA SER A 254 -9.27 -5.12 -2.35
C SER A 254 -9.88 -5.23 -0.97
N ASP A 255 -11.18 -4.97 -0.85
CA ASP A 255 -11.95 -5.06 0.38
C ASP A 255 -13.17 -5.95 0.15
N ALA A 256 -13.23 -7.09 0.83
CA ALA A 256 -14.40 -7.98 0.80
C ALA A 256 -15.00 -8.15 2.20
N GLY A 257 -14.17 -8.31 3.24
CA GLY A 257 -14.62 -8.37 4.63
C GLY A 257 -14.12 -7.21 5.51
N GLY A 258 -13.29 -6.31 4.99
CA GLY A 258 -12.50 -5.39 5.81
C GLY A 258 -11.07 -5.21 5.32
N SER A 259 -10.68 -5.92 4.25
CA SER A 259 -9.28 -6.04 3.84
C SER A 259 -8.53 -4.76 3.44
N VAL A 260 -9.19 -3.61 3.33
CA VAL A 260 -8.54 -2.28 3.28
C VAL A 260 -8.71 -1.53 4.59
N ARG A 261 -9.83 -1.73 5.28
CA ARG A 261 -10.21 -1.02 6.50
C ARG A 261 -9.46 -1.54 7.73
N ASP A 262 -9.28 -2.84 7.90
CA ASP A 262 -8.51 -3.41 9.02
C ASP A 262 -7.03 -3.02 8.92
N PRO A 263 -6.36 -3.13 7.76
CA PRO A 263 -5.00 -2.63 7.64
C PRO A 263 -4.90 -1.12 7.87
N ALA A 264 -5.94 -0.35 7.51
CA ALA A 264 -5.96 1.09 7.78
C ALA A 264 -6.03 1.40 9.27
N VAL A 265 -6.81 0.64 10.05
CA VAL A 265 -6.88 0.74 11.52
C VAL A 265 -5.52 0.41 12.13
N ALA A 266 -4.98 -0.78 11.82
CA ALA A 266 -3.71 -1.26 12.37
C ALA A 266 -2.52 -0.33 12.05
N HIS A 267 -2.53 0.28 10.86
CA HIS A 267 -1.50 1.20 10.43
C HIS A 267 -1.76 2.66 10.81
N GLY A 268 -2.94 2.99 11.34
CA GLY A 268 -3.32 4.37 11.67
C GLY A 268 -3.25 5.28 10.45
N ILE A 269 -3.81 4.84 9.33
CA ILE A 269 -3.92 5.59 8.08
C ILE A 269 -5.37 5.58 7.61
N TYR A 270 -5.70 6.33 6.57
CA TYR A 270 -7.04 6.30 6.01
C TYR A 270 -7.21 5.08 5.10
N GLY A 271 -8.41 4.49 5.15
CA GLY A 271 -8.79 3.36 4.29
C GLY A 271 -10.22 3.52 3.81
N PHE A 272 -10.42 3.55 2.49
CA PHE A 272 -11.73 3.81 1.91
C PHE A 272 -12.21 2.64 1.06
N ARG A 273 -13.36 2.09 1.45
CA ARG A 273 -14.16 1.15 0.68
C ARG A 273 -15.30 1.92 -0.01
N PRO A 274 -15.34 1.95 -1.36
CA PRO A 274 -16.48 2.51 -2.08
C PRO A 274 -17.76 1.69 -1.91
N SER A 275 -18.90 2.35 -2.06
CA SER A 275 -20.22 1.78 -2.19
C SER A 275 -20.32 0.88 -3.44
N HIS A 276 -21.32 -0.01 -3.48
CA HIS A 276 -21.44 -0.92 -4.61
C HIS A 276 -22.83 -1.49 -4.83
N ASP A 277 -23.08 -1.89 -6.07
CA ASP A 277 -24.25 -2.63 -6.51
C ASP A 277 -24.03 -4.15 -6.52
N GLY A 278 -22.76 -4.61 -6.55
CA GLY A 278 -22.41 -6.01 -6.72
C GLY A 278 -21.74 -6.37 -8.04
N SER A 279 -21.55 -5.40 -8.92
CA SER A 279 -20.72 -5.53 -10.14
C SER A 279 -19.36 -6.14 -9.81
N LEU A 280 -18.71 -6.82 -10.74
CA LEU A 280 -17.41 -7.44 -10.48
C LEU A 280 -16.29 -6.51 -10.91
N GLU A 281 -15.21 -6.47 -10.12
CA GLU A 281 -13.93 -5.99 -10.63
C GLU A 281 -13.54 -6.88 -11.83
N ARG A 282 -13.19 -6.24 -12.95
CA ARG A 282 -12.81 -6.96 -14.16
C ARG A 282 -11.32 -7.27 -14.13
N ASP A 283 -10.96 -8.35 -14.80
CA ASP A 283 -9.56 -8.73 -15.04
C ASP A 283 -8.78 -8.90 -13.71
N THR A 284 -9.37 -9.61 -12.75
CA THR A 284 -8.76 -9.96 -11.46
C THR A 284 -9.23 -11.34 -11.00
N PRO A 285 -8.39 -12.10 -10.26
CA PRO A 285 -8.78 -13.31 -9.54
C PRO A 285 -9.62 -12.99 -8.29
N ALA A 286 -10.77 -12.32 -8.47
CA ALA A 286 -11.65 -11.96 -7.36
C ALA A 286 -12.27 -13.19 -6.70
N LEU A 287 -12.15 -13.27 -5.37
CA LEU A 287 -12.48 -14.48 -4.61
C LEU A 287 -13.86 -14.42 -4.01
N CYS A 288 -14.24 -13.27 -3.44
CA CYS A 288 -15.61 -13.01 -3.03
C CYS A 288 -16.28 -12.06 -4.02
N LYS A 289 -16.70 -12.60 -5.17
CA LYS A 289 -17.23 -11.82 -6.31
C LYS A 289 -18.30 -10.80 -5.90
N ARG A 290 -19.26 -11.18 -5.04
CA ARG A 290 -20.38 -10.29 -4.66
C ARG A 290 -19.93 -9.06 -3.88
N PHE A 291 -19.00 -9.22 -2.94
CA PHE A 291 -18.67 -8.21 -1.94
C PHE A 291 -17.31 -7.55 -2.15
N GLN A 292 -16.41 -8.18 -2.92
CA GLN A 292 -15.09 -7.63 -3.16
C GLN A 292 -15.15 -6.33 -3.96
N ARG A 293 -14.54 -5.27 -3.42
CA ARG A 293 -14.37 -3.98 -4.07
C ARG A 293 -12.91 -3.61 -4.21
N SER A 294 -12.57 -2.99 -5.33
CA SER A 294 -11.37 -2.17 -5.41
C SER A 294 -11.54 -1.00 -4.44
N ALA A 295 -10.56 -0.82 -3.58
CA ALA A 295 -10.56 0.13 -2.47
C ALA A 295 -9.14 0.68 -2.32
N TYR A 296 -8.96 1.73 -1.52
CA TYR A 296 -7.66 2.39 -1.46
C TYR A 296 -7.33 2.97 -0.09
N LEU A 297 -6.03 3.01 0.21
CA LEU A 297 -5.43 3.56 1.42
C LEU A 297 -4.64 4.82 1.10
N GLY A 298 -4.59 5.76 2.05
CA GLY A 298 -3.79 6.97 1.96
C GLY A 298 -3.43 7.50 3.34
N ARG A 299 -2.40 8.37 3.41
CA ARG A 299 -2.03 9.06 4.66
C ARG A 299 -2.69 10.41 4.82
N ASP A 300 -3.30 10.96 3.78
CA ASP A 300 -3.82 12.31 3.77
C ASP A 300 -5.18 12.33 3.05
N ILE A 301 -6.19 12.90 3.72
CA ILE A 301 -7.57 12.91 3.20
C ILE A 301 -7.69 13.71 1.91
N ARG A 302 -6.89 14.77 1.71
CA ARG A 302 -6.92 15.60 0.49
C ARG A 302 -6.41 14.80 -0.69
N THR A 303 -5.35 14.02 -0.47
CA THR A 303 -4.83 13.07 -1.47
C THR A 303 -5.87 12.01 -1.83
N MET A 304 -6.59 11.49 -0.83
CA MET A 304 -7.67 10.53 -1.04
C MET A 304 -8.87 11.13 -1.79
N VAL A 305 -9.27 12.37 -1.47
CA VAL A 305 -10.32 13.10 -2.18
C VAL A 305 -9.90 13.32 -3.64
N ASN A 306 -8.67 13.79 -3.88
CA ASN A 306 -8.14 13.99 -5.24
C ASN A 306 -8.16 12.68 -6.06
N PHE A 307 -7.67 11.58 -5.47
CA PHE A 307 -7.72 10.27 -6.12
C PHE A 307 -9.16 9.83 -6.38
N GLY A 308 -10.01 9.83 -5.35
CA GLY A 308 -11.40 9.38 -5.41
C GLY A 308 -12.25 10.17 -6.40
N GLN A 309 -12.06 11.48 -6.46
CA GLN A 309 -12.78 12.38 -7.36
C GLN A 309 -12.66 11.96 -8.84
N HIS A 310 -11.50 11.45 -9.24
CA HIS A 310 -11.26 11.00 -10.62
C HIS A 310 -11.46 9.49 -10.78
N TRP A 311 -11.03 8.72 -9.79
CA TRP A 311 -11.00 7.26 -9.86
C TRP A 311 -12.35 6.59 -9.59
N LEU A 312 -13.24 7.18 -8.79
CA LEU A 312 -14.59 6.64 -8.59
C LEU A 312 -15.47 6.85 -9.84
N GLY A 313 -15.21 7.91 -10.61
CA GLY A 313 -16.02 8.26 -11.78
C GLY A 313 -17.40 8.83 -11.43
N GLU A 314 -17.56 9.36 -10.21
CA GLU A 314 -18.78 10.06 -9.80
C GLU A 314 -18.84 11.48 -10.39
N PRO A 315 -20.04 12.03 -10.64
CA PRO A 315 -20.18 13.42 -11.10
C PRO A 315 -19.60 14.42 -10.08
N LEU A 316 -18.75 15.33 -10.54
CA LEU A 316 -18.15 16.40 -9.71
C LEU A 316 -19.18 17.35 -9.09
N THR A 317 -20.39 17.39 -9.65
CA THR A 317 -21.50 18.28 -9.30
C THR A 317 -22.25 17.88 -8.02
N ARG A 318 -21.88 16.76 -7.38
CA ARG A 318 -22.44 16.36 -6.08
C ARG A 318 -22.00 17.33 -4.98
N ARG A 319 -22.85 17.47 -3.94
CA ARG A 319 -22.91 18.60 -2.98
C ARG A 319 -21.50 19.08 -2.61
N GLN A 320 -21.20 20.34 -2.93
CA GLN A 320 -19.91 20.95 -2.58
C GLN A 320 -19.71 21.05 -1.05
N PHE A 321 -20.80 21.03 -0.28
CA PHE A 321 -20.80 21.01 1.19
C PHE A 321 -21.80 19.97 1.69
N TYR A 322 -21.33 18.76 1.95
CA TYR A 322 -22.14 17.71 2.57
C TYR A 322 -22.06 17.83 4.10
N ARG A 323 -23.21 18.02 4.76
CA ARG A 323 -23.32 18.01 6.23
C ARG A 323 -24.44 17.06 6.65
N PRO A 324 -24.13 15.96 7.35
CA PRO A 324 -25.17 15.07 7.86
C PRO A 324 -26.01 15.80 8.91
N LYS A 325 -27.32 15.57 8.90
CA LYS A 325 -28.24 16.09 9.92
C LYS A 325 -28.37 15.14 11.11
N ARG A 326 -27.98 13.88 10.94
CA ARG A 326 -28.02 12.85 11.97
C ARG A 326 -26.71 12.09 12.00
N VAL A 327 -26.19 11.89 13.21
CA VAL A 327 -25.00 11.08 13.46
C VAL A 327 -25.41 9.95 14.38
N LEU A 328 -25.12 8.72 13.98
CA LEU A 328 -25.32 7.53 14.79
C LEU A 328 -23.97 7.02 15.28
N ILE A 329 -23.92 6.49 16.49
CA ILE A 329 -22.76 5.74 16.97
C ILE A 329 -23.21 4.28 17.07
N ILE A 330 -22.50 3.39 16.40
CA ILE A 330 -22.78 1.96 16.45
C ILE A 330 -21.68 1.30 17.29
N GLU A 331 -22.04 0.96 18.52
CA GLU A 331 -21.13 0.32 19.49
C GLU A 331 -21.25 -1.21 19.45
N GLU A 332 -22.40 -1.73 19.04
CA GLU A 332 -22.68 -3.17 18.99
C GLU A 332 -23.21 -3.60 17.63
N PHE A 333 -22.78 -4.78 17.20
CA PHE A 333 -23.21 -5.41 15.95
C PHE A 333 -23.76 -6.80 16.23
N SER A 334 -24.82 -7.17 15.51
CA SER A 334 -25.39 -8.51 15.62
C SER A 334 -24.47 -9.53 14.96
N THR A 335 -24.08 -10.55 15.74
CA THR A 335 -23.20 -11.64 15.29
C THR A 335 -23.88 -12.60 14.32
N TRP A 336 -25.20 -12.51 14.15
CA TRP A 336 -25.97 -13.46 13.35
C TRP A 336 -25.75 -13.29 11.84
N LEU A 337 -25.58 -12.04 11.38
CA LEU A 337 -25.29 -11.73 9.98
C LEU A 337 -23.92 -12.20 9.53
N ASP A 338 -22.99 -12.31 10.47
CA ASP A 338 -21.62 -12.72 10.21
C ASP A 338 -21.56 -14.16 9.72
N VAL A 339 -22.35 -15.07 10.31
CA VAL A 339 -22.41 -16.49 9.90
C VAL A 339 -22.97 -16.64 8.48
N GLU A 340 -24.01 -15.89 8.11
CA GLU A 340 -24.58 -15.95 6.76
C GLU A 340 -23.60 -15.45 5.71
N ALA A 341 -22.89 -14.38 6.05
CA ALA A 341 -21.90 -13.83 5.15
C ALA A 341 -20.64 -14.69 5.04
N LEU A 342 -20.28 -15.40 6.11
CA LEU A 342 -19.26 -16.42 6.07
C LEU A 342 -19.66 -17.47 5.05
N HIS A 343 -20.90 -17.98 5.07
CA HIS A 343 -21.36 -18.94 4.07
C HIS A 343 -21.22 -18.41 2.62
N ILE A 344 -21.70 -17.19 2.35
CA ILE A 344 -21.63 -16.62 1.00
C ILE A 344 -20.17 -16.44 0.54
N SER A 345 -19.33 -15.93 1.44
CA SER A 345 -17.94 -15.58 1.12
C SER A 345 -17.09 -16.82 0.94
N LEU A 346 -17.23 -17.83 1.82
CA LEU A 346 -16.43 -19.06 1.77
C LEU A 346 -16.80 -19.94 0.59
N GLU A 347 -18.09 -20.04 0.26
CA GLU A 347 -18.51 -20.74 -0.95
C GLU A 347 -17.98 -20.02 -2.20
N SER A 348 -18.01 -18.68 -2.22
CA SER A 348 -17.45 -17.90 -3.34
C SER A 348 -15.95 -18.14 -3.49
N VAL A 349 -15.19 -18.17 -2.38
CA VAL A 349 -13.75 -18.47 -2.37
C VAL A 349 -13.49 -19.88 -2.91
N TRP A 350 -14.30 -20.86 -2.50
CA TRP A 350 -14.25 -22.21 -3.03
C TRP A 350 -14.49 -22.24 -4.55
N GLN A 351 -15.55 -21.61 -5.06
CA GLN A 351 -15.83 -21.60 -6.50
C GLN A 351 -14.84 -20.79 -7.34
N ALA A 352 -14.28 -19.71 -6.78
CA ALA A 352 -13.42 -18.78 -7.51
C ALA A 352 -11.99 -19.30 -7.74
N THR A 353 -11.60 -20.39 -7.07
CA THR A 353 -10.22 -20.90 -7.07
C THR A 353 -10.06 -22.08 -8.03
N SER A 354 -10.06 -21.78 -9.34
CA SER A 354 -9.79 -22.78 -10.40
C SER A 354 -8.41 -23.43 -10.29
N ILE A 355 -7.47 -22.79 -9.59
CA ILE A 355 -6.11 -23.27 -9.32
C ILE A 355 -6.05 -24.74 -8.90
N ARG A 356 -7.01 -25.26 -8.13
CA ARG A 356 -7.00 -26.68 -7.73
C ARG A 356 -7.04 -27.63 -8.92
N GLY A 357 -7.90 -27.34 -9.91
CA GLY A 357 -8.04 -28.12 -11.13
C GLY A 357 -6.87 -27.85 -12.07
N ASP A 358 -6.64 -26.59 -12.37
CA ASP A 358 -5.63 -26.12 -13.32
C ASP A 358 -4.22 -26.58 -12.92
N TYR A 359 -3.86 -26.50 -11.63
CA TYR A 359 -2.56 -26.96 -11.12
C TYR A 359 -2.42 -28.48 -11.19
N LYS A 360 -3.49 -29.22 -10.90
CA LYS A 360 -3.49 -30.68 -11.00
C LYS A 360 -3.35 -31.15 -12.44
N GLU A 361 -3.99 -30.47 -13.37
CA GLU A 361 -3.85 -30.75 -14.81
C GLU A 361 -2.43 -30.50 -15.29
N GLN A 362 -1.82 -29.37 -14.91
CA GLN A 362 -0.49 -28.99 -15.39
C GLN A 362 0.67 -29.74 -14.70
N PHE A 363 0.57 -30.00 -13.40
CA PHE A 363 1.69 -30.52 -12.60
C PHE A 363 1.44 -31.90 -12.00
N ALA A 364 0.28 -32.53 -12.27
CA ALA A 364 -0.11 -33.82 -11.68
C ALA A 364 -0.05 -33.85 -10.13
N ALA A 365 -0.19 -32.69 -9.49
CA ALA A 365 -0.10 -32.51 -8.05
C ALA A 365 -1.16 -31.52 -7.54
N ALA A 366 -1.43 -31.51 -6.23
CA ALA A 366 -2.23 -30.44 -5.63
C ALA A 366 -1.35 -29.20 -5.38
N PRO A 367 -1.87 -27.97 -5.56
CA PRO A 367 -1.13 -26.77 -5.20
C PRO A 367 -0.92 -26.74 -3.68
N TYR A 368 0.27 -26.33 -3.24
CA TYR A 368 0.45 -25.97 -1.84
C TYR A 368 -0.37 -24.71 -1.53
N VAL A 369 -1.04 -24.72 -0.39
CA VAL A 369 -1.69 -23.56 0.22
C VAL A 369 -1.47 -23.59 1.72
N CYS A 370 -1.51 -22.43 2.36
CA CYS A 370 -1.36 -22.35 3.81
C CYS A 370 -2.56 -22.99 4.53
N LYS A 371 -2.39 -23.23 5.84
CA LYS A 371 -3.42 -23.87 6.67
C LYS A 371 -4.76 -23.11 6.68
N VAL A 372 -4.75 -21.77 6.64
CA VAL A 372 -6.00 -20.98 6.54
C VAL A 372 -6.72 -21.30 5.25
N THR A 373 -6.04 -21.15 4.12
CA THR A 373 -6.65 -21.35 2.81
C THR A 373 -7.17 -22.77 2.66
N LYS A 374 -6.45 -23.76 3.21
CA LYS A 374 -6.94 -25.14 3.27
C LYS A 374 -8.25 -25.23 4.06
N TRP A 375 -8.30 -24.68 5.26
CA TRP A 375 -9.54 -24.64 6.07
C TRP A 375 -10.68 -23.93 5.33
N LEU A 376 -10.39 -22.80 4.67
CA LEU A 376 -11.37 -22.05 3.87
C LEU A 376 -11.97 -22.88 2.76
N TRP A 377 -11.12 -23.64 2.06
CA TRP A 377 -11.53 -24.52 0.99
C TRP A 377 -12.35 -25.69 1.51
N ASP A 378 -11.91 -26.32 2.60
CA ASP A 378 -12.60 -27.44 3.21
C ASP A 378 -14.01 -27.01 3.68
N PHE A 379 -14.11 -25.88 4.41
CA PHE A 379 -15.39 -25.33 4.84
C PHE A 379 -16.25 -24.89 3.65
N GLY A 380 -15.68 -24.12 2.71
CA GLY A 380 -16.39 -23.62 1.54
C GLY A 380 -16.97 -24.75 0.68
N SER A 381 -16.28 -25.89 0.58
CA SER A 381 -16.76 -27.08 -0.13
C SER A 381 -17.95 -27.78 0.55
N SER A 382 -18.14 -27.56 1.85
CA SER A 382 -19.22 -28.18 2.64
C SER A 382 -20.55 -27.41 2.56
N ILE A 383 -20.53 -26.17 2.06
CA ILE A 383 -21.71 -25.31 1.99
C ILE A 383 -22.62 -25.74 0.85
N THR A 384 -23.88 -26.03 1.15
CA THR A 384 -24.86 -26.44 0.13
C THR A 384 -25.45 -25.23 -0.63
N PRO A 385 -25.96 -25.44 -1.86
CA PRO A 385 -26.69 -24.40 -2.59
C PRO A 385 -27.85 -23.79 -1.81
N GLU A 386 -28.58 -24.61 -1.03
CA GLU A 386 -29.71 -24.17 -0.20
C GLU A 386 -29.26 -23.25 0.94
N GLN A 387 -28.19 -23.63 1.66
CA GLN A 387 -27.60 -22.79 2.71
C GLN A 387 -27.17 -21.43 2.13
N ARG A 388 -26.53 -21.45 0.95
CA ARG A 388 -26.11 -20.23 0.26
C ARG A 388 -27.29 -19.36 -0.16
N GLN A 389 -28.35 -19.95 -0.71
CA GLN A 389 -29.55 -19.20 -1.11
C GLN A 389 -30.25 -18.59 0.11
N GLN A 390 -30.33 -19.32 1.21
CA GLN A 390 -30.89 -18.83 2.46
C GLN A 390 -30.07 -17.66 3.03
N ALA A 391 -28.74 -17.78 3.02
CA ALA A 391 -27.83 -16.71 3.43
C ALA A 391 -28.04 -15.44 2.60
N LEU A 392 -28.15 -15.58 1.28
CA LEU A 392 -28.40 -14.45 0.38
C LEU A 392 -29.74 -13.77 0.67
N ALA A 393 -30.81 -14.55 0.89
CA ALA A 393 -32.12 -13.99 1.22
C ALA A 393 -32.08 -13.19 2.53
N ARG A 394 -31.39 -13.72 3.56
CA ARG A 394 -31.23 -13.06 4.86
C ARG A 394 -30.43 -11.75 4.74
N VAL A 395 -29.31 -11.78 4.01
CA VAL A 395 -28.50 -10.59 3.74
C VAL A 395 -29.32 -9.53 3.00
N GLN A 396 -30.14 -9.90 2.01
CA GLN A 396 -30.99 -8.95 1.30
C GLN A 396 -32.03 -8.28 2.22
N VAL A 397 -32.67 -9.04 3.10
CA VAL A 397 -33.62 -8.50 4.08
C VAL A 397 -32.93 -7.52 5.03
N HIS A 398 -31.77 -7.89 5.57
CA HIS A 398 -30.99 -7.01 6.43
C HIS A 398 -30.56 -5.73 5.71
N ASN A 399 -30.05 -5.84 4.49
CA ASN A 399 -29.64 -4.68 3.70
C ASN A 399 -30.79 -3.70 3.48
N ALA A 400 -31.97 -4.21 3.11
CA ALA A 400 -33.15 -3.39 2.92
C ALA A 400 -33.58 -2.71 4.23
N TRP A 401 -33.55 -3.45 5.35
CA TRP A 401 -33.87 -2.90 6.67
C TRP A 401 -32.86 -1.84 7.10
N PHE A 402 -31.57 -2.11 7.03
CA PHE A 402 -30.49 -1.22 7.48
C PHE A 402 -30.48 0.09 6.68
N ASN A 403 -30.57 -0.01 5.34
CA ASN A 403 -30.64 1.17 4.48
C ASN A 403 -31.87 2.04 4.80
N LYS A 404 -33.04 1.41 5.00
CA LYS A 404 -34.29 2.13 5.22
C LYS A 404 -34.43 2.71 6.63
N HIS A 405 -34.06 1.94 7.65
CA HIS A 405 -34.40 2.24 9.04
C HIS A 405 -33.21 2.75 9.86
N VAL A 406 -31.99 2.29 9.56
CA VAL A 406 -30.79 2.74 10.28
C VAL A 406 -30.24 3.99 9.62
N LEU A 407 -29.81 3.93 8.35
CA LEU A 407 -29.30 5.11 7.66
C LEU A 407 -30.43 6.06 7.22
N GLY A 408 -31.48 5.54 6.57
CA GLY A 408 -32.66 6.33 6.20
C GLY A 408 -32.41 7.42 5.15
N GLY A 409 -31.24 7.46 4.50
CA GLY A 409 -30.91 8.40 3.44
C GLY A 409 -29.54 9.08 3.59
N ASP A 410 -29.26 10.03 2.71
CA ASP A 410 -28.01 10.80 2.62
C ASP A 410 -27.88 11.93 3.65
N GLU A 411 -28.71 11.94 4.70
CA GLU A 411 -28.61 12.92 5.79
C GLU A 411 -28.08 12.30 7.08
N THR A 412 -27.78 10.99 7.06
CA THR A 412 -27.27 10.25 8.21
C THR A 412 -25.89 9.67 7.91
N VAL A 413 -24.98 9.78 8.88
CA VAL A 413 -23.74 8.99 8.92
C VAL A 413 -23.71 8.14 10.18
N ALA A 414 -23.11 6.97 10.10
CA ALA A 414 -22.84 6.12 11.24
C ALA A 414 -21.33 6.11 11.56
N LEU A 415 -21.01 6.28 12.83
CA LEU A 415 -19.68 6.27 13.40
C LEU A 415 -19.45 4.95 14.14
N ILE A 416 -18.26 4.38 13.95
CA ILE A 416 -17.86 3.09 14.49
C ILE A 416 -16.46 3.27 15.09
N PRO A 417 -16.27 3.28 16.41
CA PRO A 417 -14.95 3.33 17.02
C PRO A 417 -14.11 2.11 16.62
N ARG A 418 -12.83 2.31 16.27
CA ARG A 418 -11.93 1.24 15.80
C ARG A 418 -10.53 1.39 16.39
N HIS A 419 -10.01 0.29 16.89
CA HIS A 419 -8.63 0.17 17.34
C HIS A 419 -8.19 -1.28 17.16
N ASP A 420 -6.88 -1.46 17.09
CA ASP A 420 -6.25 -2.76 16.92
C ASP A 420 -4.87 -2.71 17.60
N LEU A 421 -4.62 -3.66 18.48
CA LEU A 421 -3.41 -3.76 19.29
C LEU A 421 -2.93 -5.20 19.40
N ASP A 422 -2.86 -5.88 18.25
CA ASP A 422 -2.33 -7.24 18.19
C ASP A 422 -0.86 -7.25 17.73
N TYR A 423 -0.12 -8.28 18.16
CA TYR A 423 1.31 -8.42 17.89
C TYR A 423 1.61 -9.52 16.88
N ARG A 424 2.70 -9.34 16.14
CA ARG A 424 3.14 -10.27 15.09
C ARG A 424 3.53 -11.67 15.61
N ASP A 425 4.04 -11.74 16.83
CA ASP A 425 4.44 -12.98 17.49
C ASP A 425 3.30 -13.69 18.23
N GLU A 426 2.10 -13.12 18.21
CA GLU A 426 0.88 -13.77 18.67
C GLU A 426 0.25 -14.57 17.54
N TYR A 427 0.28 -15.90 17.67
CA TYR A 427 -0.30 -16.80 16.68
C TYR A 427 -1.72 -17.22 17.09
N LEU A 428 -2.70 -16.96 16.25
CA LEU A 428 -4.05 -17.50 16.42
C LEU A 428 -4.02 -19.04 16.25
N PRO A 429 -4.52 -19.82 17.22
CA PRO A 429 -4.47 -21.28 17.15
C PRO A 429 -5.45 -21.81 16.08
N ILE A 430 -4.91 -22.25 14.95
CA ILE A 430 -5.68 -22.89 13.86
C ILE A 430 -6.26 -24.25 14.28
N ASP A 431 -5.64 -24.91 15.26
CA ASP A 431 -5.96 -26.27 15.70
C ASP A 431 -7.11 -26.34 16.71
N ARG A 432 -7.54 -25.20 17.26
CA ARG A 432 -8.80 -25.13 18.00
C ARG A 432 -9.93 -24.94 16.99
N ALA A 433 -10.98 -25.73 17.13
CA ALA A 433 -12.24 -25.46 16.48
C ALA A 433 -12.64 -24.03 16.85
N PHE A 434 -12.41 -23.09 15.93
CA PHE A 434 -12.76 -21.69 16.14
C PHE A 434 -14.22 -21.66 16.62
N SER A 435 -14.46 -21.08 17.79
CA SER A 435 -15.81 -20.70 18.18
C SER A 435 -16.40 -19.81 17.07
N PRO A 436 -17.74 -19.75 16.90
CA PRO A 436 -18.33 -18.85 15.91
C PRO A 436 -17.84 -17.40 16.00
N THR A 437 -17.48 -16.96 17.21
CA THR A 437 -16.87 -15.66 17.51
C THR A 437 -15.43 -15.55 16.98
N GLU A 438 -14.59 -16.56 17.20
CA GLU A 438 -13.21 -16.54 16.69
C GLU A 438 -13.18 -16.70 15.17
N GLN A 439 -14.09 -17.48 14.56
CA GLN A 439 -14.26 -17.52 13.10
C GLN A 439 -14.62 -16.14 12.56
N ARG A 440 -15.49 -15.43 13.27
CA ARG A 440 -15.95 -14.11 12.89
C ARG A 440 -14.77 -13.13 12.84
N ASP A 441 -14.06 -12.96 13.95
CA ASP A 441 -13.00 -11.96 14.06
C ASP A 441 -11.85 -12.26 13.06
N PHE A 442 -11.53 -13.54 12.89
CA PHE A 442 -10.48 -14.02 11.98
C PHE A 442 -10.63 -13.59 10.51
N PHE A 443 -11.86 -13.54 10.03
CA PHE A 443 -12.18 -13.15 8.66
C PHE A 443 -12.78 -11.74 8.59
N GLY A 444 -12.50 -10.91 9.60
CA GLY A 444 -12.97 -9.52 9.69
C GLY A 444 -14.48 -9.38 9.77
N PHE A 445 -15.20 -10.44 10.19
CA PHE A 445 -16.63 -10.34 10.43
C PHE A 445 -16.91 -9.51 11.69
N GLY A 446 -18.05 -8.80 11.74
CA GLY A 446 -18.35 -7.78 12.76
C GLY A 446 -18.58 -6.38 12.19
N SER A 447 -18.06 -5.34 12.87
CA SER A 447 -18.36 -3.93 12.54
C SER A 447 -18.03 -3.52 11.09
N ASN A 448 -17.12 -4.25 10.43
CA ASN A 448 -16.79 -4.03 9.03
C ASN A 448 -17.91 -4.40 8.05
N LEU A 449 -18.75 -5.35 8.39
CA LEU A 449 -19.51 -6.05 7.37
C LEU A 449 -20.83 -5.42 7.01
N HIS A 450 -21.38 -4.61 7.91
CA HIS A 450 -22.62 -3.90 7.65
C HIS A 450 -22.53 -3.07 6.37
N ALA A 451 -21.47 -2.27 6.24
CA ALA A 451 -21.24 -1.50 5.02
C ALA A 451 -20.98 -2.38 3.79
N THR A 452 -20.29 -3.50 3.99
CA THR A 452 -20.01 -4.47 2.93
C THR A 452 -21.28 -5.08 2.36
N PHE A 453 -22.19 -5.54 3.20
CA PHE A 453 -23.40 -6.20 2.73
C PHE A 453 -24.40 -5.20 2.19
N ALA A 454 -24.60 -4.10 2.92
CA ALA A 454 -25.56 -3.09 2.54
C ALA A 454 -25.11 -2.26 1.32
N GLY A 455 -23.92 -2.54 0.75
CA GLY A 455 -23.41 -1.86 -0.44
C GLY A 455 -23.02 -0.41 -0.18
N LEU A 456 -22.63 -0.09 1.06
CA LEU A 456 -22.40 1.27 1.55
C LEU A 456 -20.92 1.65 1.47
N PRO A 457 -20.62 2.95 1.29
CA PRO A 457 -19.26 3.43 1.42
C PRO A 457 -18.83 3.42 2.90
N HIS A 458 -17.56 3.11 3.16
CA HIS A 458 -17.00 3.06 4.51
C HIS A 458 -15.56 3.58 4.50
N LEU A 459 -15.33 4.67 5.25
CA LEU A 459 -14.03 5.30 5.46
C LEU A 459 -13.52 4.97 6.88
N ILE A 460 -12.28 4.52 6.99
CA ILE A 460 -11.51 4.56 8.23
C ILE A 460 -10.74 5.86 8.26
N MET A 461 -10.87 6.59 9.37
CA MET A 461 -10.18 7.84 9.64
C MET A 461 -9.36 7.69 10.93
N PRO A 462 -8.03 7.88 10.91
CA PRO A 462 -7.24 7.95 12.13
C PRO A 462 -7.61 9.22 12.90
N ILE A 463 -7.87 9.11 14.20
CA ILE A 463 -8.33 10.23 15.05
C ILE A 463 -7.40 10.53 16.22
N ALA A 464 -6.64 9.53 16.69
CA ALA A 464 -5.74 9.67 17.82
C ALA A 464 -4.69 8.55 17.84
N GLN A 465 -3.83 8.57 18.85
CA GLN A 465 -2.99 7.46 19.23
C GLN A 465 -2.97 7.34 20.76
N CYS A 466 -2.93 6.13 21.28
CA CYS A 466 -2.97 5.85 22.72
C CYS A 466 -1.64 5.24 23.19
N PRO A 467 -1.10 5.68 24.34
CA PRO A 467 0.06 5.03 24.93
C PRO A 467 -0.30 3.65 25.47
N PHE A 468 0.66 2.72 25.39
CA PHE A 468 0.56 1.39 25.98
C PHE A 468 1.96 0.88 26.34
N ASN A 469 2.05 -0.01 27.32
CA ASN A 469 3.30 -0.67 27.65
C ASN A 469 3.50 -1.87 26.73
N SER A 470 4.50 -1.80 25.83
CA SER A 470 4.77 -2.90 24.94
C SER A 470 5.50 -4.03 25.66
N HIS A 471 4.97 -5.25 25.54
CA HIS A 471 5.63 -6.43 26.10
C HIS A 471 6.85 -6.86 25.28
N VAL A 472 6.94 -6.43 24.02
CA VAL A 472 8.08 -6.73 23.13
C VAL A 472 9.23 -5.73 23.34
N SER A 473 8.95 -4.42 23.33
CA SER A 473 10.00 -3.40 23.52
C SER A 473 10.33 -3.13 24.99
N ALA A 474 9.47 -3.57 25.91
CA ALA A 474 9.52 -3.25 27.35
C ALA A 474 9.52 -1.73 27.63
N ARG A 475 8.93 -0.94 26.73
CA ARG A 475 8.81 0.53 26.82
C ARG A 475 7.39 0.96 26.55
N GLU A 476 7.09 2.21 26.93
CA GLU A 476 5.86 2.84 26.50
C GLU A 476 5.93 3.11 24.99
N GLU A 477 4.92 2.59 24.28
CA GLU A 477 4.69 2.73 22.86
C GLU A 477 3.36 3.43 22.60
N VAL A 478 3.09 3.78 21.35
CA VAL A 478 1.78 4.31 20.94
C VAL A 478 1.17 3.47 19.83
N PHE A 479 -0.13 3.23 19.91
CA PHE A 479 -0.90 2.58 18.85
C PHE A 479 -2.00 3.51 18.33
N PRO A 480 -2.34 3.44 17.04
CA PRO A 480 -3.32 4.31 16.45
C PRO A 480 -4.76 3.95 16.89
N VAL A 481 -5.58 4.97 17.03
CA VAL A 481 -7.04 4.85 17.21
C VAL A 481 -7.73 5.53 16.04
N SER A 482 -8.74 4.85 15.50
CA SER A 482 -9.46 5.28 14.30
C SER A 482 -10.97 5.31 14.51
N MET A 483 -11.66 6.00 13.62
CA MET A 483 -13.11 6.03 13.52
C MET A 483 -13.51 5.53 12.12
N GLY A 484 -14.37 4.52 12.09
CA GLY A 484 -15.10 4.12 10.90
C GLY A 484 -16.29 5.04 10.67
N ILE A 485 -16.45 5.51 9.44
CA ILE A 485 -17.54 6.38 9.01
C ILE A 485 -18.26 5.69 7.85
N VAL A 486 -19.54 5.41 8.04
CA VAL A 486 -20.40 4.76 7.05
C VAL A 486 -21.45 5.76 6.57
N GLY A 487 -21.50 5.96 5.26
CA GLY A 487 -22.48 6.82 4.58
C GLY A 487 -23.58 6.03 3.89
N ALA A 488 -24.51 6.73 3.26
CA ALA A 488 -25.52 6.11 2.40
C ALA A 488 -24.89 5.68 1.06
N GLN A 489 -25.51 4.72 0.39
CA GLN A 489 -25.04 4.27 -0.91
C GLN A 489 -24.94 5.46 -1.90
N GLY A 490 -23.79 5.57 -2.56
CA GLY A 490 -23.49 6.66 -3.47
C GLY A 490 -23.06 7.96 -2.80
N THR A 491 -22.94 8.08 -1.48
CA THR A 491 -22.37 9.31 -0.87
C THR A 491 -20.84 9.24 -0.76
N ASP A 492 -20.18 8.50 -1.65
CA ASP A 492 -18.77 8.13 -1.58
C ASP A 492 -17.85 9.35 -1.55
N LEU A 493 -17.92 10.19 -2.59
CA LEU A 493 -17.10 11.40 -2.68
C LEU A 493 -17.54 12.47 -1.67
N ASP A 494 -18.85 12.57 -1.43
CA ASP A 494 -19.44 13.50 -0.45
C ASP A 494 -18.89 13.22 0.96
N MET A 495 -18.74 11.95 1.33
CA MET A 495 -18.22 11.54 2.63
C MET A 495 -16.73 11.86 2.77
N LEU A 496 -15.93 11.65 1.72
CA LEU A 496 -14.50 12.01 1.74
C LEU A 496 -14.32 13.53 1.88
N ARG A 497 -15.07 14.32 1.10
CA ARG A 497 -15.06 15.79 1.16
C ARG A 497 -15.56 16.31 2.50
N MET A 498 -16.58 15.69 3.08
CA MET A 498 -17.07 16.03 4.41
C MET A 498 -15.97 15.91 5.47
N VAL A 499 -15.18 14.84 5.43
CA VAL A 499 -14.05 14.67 6.37
C VAL A 499 -12.94 15.69 6.10
N GLU A 500 -12.60 15.93 4.83
CA GLU A 500 -11.63 16.96 4.44
C GLU A 500 -12.04 18.35 4.94
N ASP A 501 -13.29 18.74 4.72
CA ASP A 501 -13.87 20.02 5.15
C ASP A 501 -13.88 20.13 6.67
N PHE A 502 -14.29 19.08 7.37
CA PHE A 502 -14.31 19.04 8.83
C PHE A 502 -12.91 19.26 9.40
N LEU A 503 -11.92 18.50 8.93
CA LEU A 503 -10.54 18.62 9.39
C LEU A 503 -9.94 19.98 9.07
N THR A 504 -10.15 20.47 7.85
CA THR A 504 -9.62 21.76 7.42
C THR A 504 -10.26 22.93 8.18
N SER A 505 -11.58 22.90 8.40
CA SER A 505 -12.29 23.98 9.11
C SER A 505 -12.03 24.01 10.62
N THR A 506 -11.65 22.87 11.21
CA THR A 506 -11.30 22.77 12.64
C THR A 506 -9.81 22.95 12.92
N GLY A 507 -8.97 23.05 11.87
CA GLY A 507 -7.52 23.12 12.01
C GLY A 507 -6.87 21.80 12.45
N LEU A 508 -7.60 20.68 12.38
CA LEU A 508 -7.06 19.36 12.67
C LEU A 508 -6.19 18.85 11.50
N PRO A 509 -5.18 18.01 11.77
CA PRO A 509 -4.33 17.43 10.72
C PRO A 509 -5.16 16.68 9.68
N THR A 510 -4.90 16.96 8.41
CA THR A 510 -5.52 16.27 7.26
C THR A 510 -4.79 14.98 6.90
N GLY A 511 -3.55 14.83 7.36
CA GLY A 511 -2.75 13.64 7.17
C GLY A 511 -2.03 13.17 8.42
N VAL A 512 -1.48 11.96 8.32
CA VAL A 512 -0.71 11.27 9.35
C VAL A 512 0.75 11.08 8.92
N LEU A 513 1.62 10.94 9.93
CA LEU A 513 3.05 10.73 9.73
C LEU A 513 3.35 9.31 9.21
N THR A 514 4.50 9.19 8.56
CA THR A 514 5.12 7.90 8.23
C THR A 514 5.89 7.35 9.44
N GLY A 515 6.22 6.06 9.41
CA GLY A 515 7.07 5.46 10.45
C GLY A 515 6.31 5.09 11.72
N ARG A 516 6.94 5.32 12.89
CA ARG A 516 6.53 4.75 14.19
C ARG A 516 5.20 5.29 14.73
N THR A 517 4.89 6.56 14.50
CA THR A 517 3.73 7.24 15.13
C THR A 517 2.83 7.84 14.06
N ALA A 518 1.51 7.78 14.25
CA ALA A 518 0.56 8.37 13.30
C ALA A 518 0.49 9.90 13.47
N PHE A 519 0.67 10.36 14.70
CA PHE A 519 0.66 11.77 15.09
C PHE A 519 1.95 12.13 15.85
N PRO A 520 2.32 13.42 15.91
CA PRO A 520 3.40 13.89 16.78
C PRO A 520 3.17 13.47 18.24
N ILE A 521 4.25 13.14 18.95
CA ILE A 521 4.27 12.87 20.40
C ILE A 521 4.60 14.16 21.15
#